data_AF-A0A226QKA1-F1
#
_entry.id   AF-A0A226QKA1-F1
#
_cell.length_a   1.000
_cell.length_b   1.000
_cell.length_c   1.000
_cell.angle_alpha   90.00
_cell.angle_beta   90.00
_cell.angle_gamma   90.00
#
_symmetry.space_group_name_H-M   'P 1'
#
loop_
_entity.id
_entity.type
_entity.pdbx_description
1 polymer ?
#
loop_
_entity_poly.entity_id
_entity_poly.type
_entity_poly.pdbx_seq_one_letter_code
_entity_poly.pdbx_strand_id
1 'polypeptide(L)'
;MRISAIGNLKATVSDMFNFEDQLKNLSLKIYPSVALKELIVNDLIPIVKQLRDILISEIKALEENEQHVISSKAKAVNKIWFSRRIQFVASAISGTDLKSYPLEIMEIFKEMIKNIDGENFELLTSPIDQLNFTFQEIWHPIKKLLENEVGVTSNNNKKFVKLTFPSQHKDNVFLSGIYAHEIGHYFDRNRGLWSKIFAQKVLSHPYLNKLGKFFFKQNNHPASIAEISSFLHDTVLGAWLREAIADCVAIYLLGPAFIFSSSDLLTSVVGTQIIQTGSLIDVPSHTHPRDGLRFKFQLSVLRKLKLYDPLHEKIKEILDTLEKDWEQAQVVYQPNIISRNYISFMLNQESYQILERIWEECLSLVVNEVEALIGDNLMKPCHIEEAMRLAEERIKWLVPPNELDGKPANAKAILNSGWFAKLLGDNEILSRVQSLDGEKSEYNFLGLLNGLMKYALHASTIQERWGN
;
A
#
# COMPACT_ATOMS: atom_id res chain seq x y z
N MET A 1 18.95 35.78 -18.60
CA MET A 1 18.66 35.47 -20.01
C MET A 1 17.34 34.72 -20.08
N ARG A 2 16.24 35.40 -20.41
CA ARG A 2 14.93 34.77 -20.62
C ARG A 2 14.92 34.19 -22.02
N ILE A 3 14.85 32.87 -22.15
CA ILE A 3 14.38 32.24 -23.39
C ILE A 3 13.02 32.89 -23.71
N SER A 4 12.80 33.35 -24.95
CA SER A 4 11.51 33.94 -25.34
C SER A 4 10.40 32.92 -25.04
N ALA A 5 9.22 33.39 -24.66
CA ALA A 5 8.11 32.50 -24.33
C ALA A 5 7.85 31.47 -25.45
N ILE A 6 8.01 31.89 -26.71
CA ILE A 6 7.99 31.05 -27.91
C ILE A 6 9.07 29.95 -27.88
N GLY A 7 10.32 30.29 -27.55
CA GLY A 7 11.42 29.32 -27.49
C GLY A 7 11.18 28.22 -26.47
N ASN A 8 10.63 28.57 -25.30
CA ASN A 8 10.24 27.58 -24.29
C ASN A 8 9.13 26.66 -24.79
N LEU A 9 8.09 27.20 -25.42
CA LEU A 9 7.00 26.41 -25.98
C LEU A 9 7.49 25.46 -27.08
N LYS A 10 8.35 25.94 -27.99
CA LYS A 10 8.96 25.12 -29.05
C LYS A 10 9.78 23.96 -28.49
N ALA A 11 10.57 24.21 -27.45
CA ALA A 11 11.32 23.17 -26.76
C ALA A 11 10.40 22.11 -26.12
N THR A 12 9.32 22.54 -25.44
CA THR A 12 8.33 21.62 -24.87
C THR A 12 7.63 20.77 -25.94
N VAL A 13 7.24 21.38 -27.06
CA VAL A 13 6.64 20.66 -28.20
C VAL A 13 7.60 19.61 -28.77
N SER A 14 8.89 19.94 -28.89
CA SER A 14 9.91 18.99 -29.34
C SER A 14 10.08 17.82 -28.36
N ASP A 15 10.07 18.07 -27.05
CA ASP A 15 10.11 17.03 -26.02
C ASP A 15 8.89 16.11 -26.10
N MET A 16 7.70 16.66 -26.37
CA MET A 16 6.47 15.89 -26.56
C MET A 16 6.51 14.98 -27.80
N PHE A 17 7.15 15.40 -28.90
CA PHE A 17 7.37 14.51 -30.06
C PHE A 17 8.27 13.33 -29.70
N ASN A 18 9.40 13.59 -29.06
CA ASN A 18 10.34 12.54 -28.62
C ASN A 18 9.65 11.54 -27.67
N PHE A 19 8.83 12.05 -26.73
CA PHE A 19 8.09 11.21 -25.81
C PHE A 19 6.99 10.40 -26.49
N GLU A 20 6.30 10.94 -27.51
CA GLU A 20 5.34 10.18 -28.32
C GLU A 20 6.02 8.96 -28.97
N ASP A 21 7.23 9.12 -29.50
CA ASP A 21 7.97 8.02 -30.11
C ASP A 21 8.46 6.99 -29.09
N GLN A 22 8.81 7.44 -27.88
CA GLN A 22 9.07 6.53 -26.74
C GLN A 22 7.83 5.71 -26.39
N LEU A 23 6.64 6.32 -26.35
CA LEU A 23 5.38 5.62 -26.10
C LEU A 23 5.07 4.59 -27.19
N LYS A 24 5.27 4.94 -28.47
CA LYS A 24 5.11 3.99 -29.58
C LYS A 24 6.03 2.79 -29.42
N ASN A 25 7.31 3.02 -29.14
CA ASN A 25 8.28 1.95 -28.91
C ASN A 25 7.92 1.09 -27.69
N LEU A 26 7.44 1.72 -26.62
CA LEU A 26 6.99 1.03 -25.42
C LEU A 26 5.76 0.13 -25.71
N SER A 27 4.79 0.61 -26.50
CA SER A 27 3.61 -0.17 -26.89
C SER A 27 3.91 -1.46 -27.64
N LEU A 28 5.07 -1.53 -28.30
CA LEU A 28 5.55 -2.72 -29.01
C LEU A 28 6.22 -3.74 -28.08
N LYS A 29 6.69 -3.31 -26.90
CA LYS A 29 7.39 -4.14 -25.92
C LYS A 29 6.47 -4.74 -24.86
N ILE A 30 5.27 -4.20 -24.72
CA ILE A 30 4.30 -4.63 -23.71
C ILE A 30 3.56 -5.84 -24.22
N TYR A 31 4.03 -7.01 -23.79
CA TYR A 31 3.41 -8.30 -24.01
C TYR A 31 3.54 -9.13 -22.72
N PRO A 32 2.48 -9.81 -22.25
CA PRO A 32 1.19 -10.03 -22.93
C PRO A 32 0.04 -9.08 -22.55
N SER A 33 0.25 -8.02 -21.76
CA SER A 33 -0.87 -7.18 -21.28
C SER A 33 -1.50 -6.30 -22.37
N VAL A 34 -2.70 -6.69 -22.82
CA VAL A 34 -3.55 -5.91 -23.75
C VAL A 34 -3.96 -4.57 -23.13
N ALA A 35 -4.31 -4.56 -21.84
CA ALA A 35 -4.79 -3.36 -21.17
C ALA A 35 -3.74 -2.25 -21.08
N LEU A 36 -2.47 -2.60 -20.85
CA LEU A 36 -1.37 -1.63 -20.84
C LEU A 36 -1.06 -1.10 -22.25
N LYS A 37 -1.18 -1.96 -23.27
CA LYS A 37 -1.07 -1.53 -24.66
C LYS A 37 -2.20 -0.55 -25.02
N GLU A 38 -3.43 -0.84 -24.62
CA GLU A 38 -4.58 0.05 -24.81
C GLU A 38 -4.40 1.38 -24.08
N LEU A 39 -3.91 1.39 -22.83
CA LEU A 39 -3.60 2.63 -22.10
C LEU A 39 -2.62 3.51 -22.89
N ILE A 40 -1.59 2.92 -23.50
CA ILE A 40 -0.62 3.71 -24.27
C ILE A 40 -1.22 4.21 -25.59
N VAL A 41 -1.85 3.32 -26.36
CA VAL A 41 -2.29 3.60 -27.72
C VAL A 41 -3.55 4.47 -27.73
N ASN A 42 -4.48 4.21 -26.82
CA ASN A 42 -5.80 4.84 -26.81
C ASN A 42 -5.88 6.04 -25.85
N ASP A 43 -4.99 6.14 -24.85
CA ASP A 43 -4.97 7.30 -23.93
C ASP A 43 -3.68 8.10 -24.02
N LEU A 44 -2.53 7.55 -23.63
CA LEU A 44 -1.32 8.35 -23.43
C LEU A 44 -0.86 9.03 -24.73
N ILE A 45 -0.81 8.31 -25.86
CA ILE A 45 -0.43 8.89 -27.15
C ILE A 45 -1.43 9.98 -27.59
N PRO A 46 -2.76 9.71 -27.66
CA PRO A 46 -3.75 10.74 -27.99
C PRO A 46 -3.70 11.97 -27.07
N ILE A 47 -3.49 11.77 -25.77
CA ILE A 47 -3.40 12.87 -24.80
C ILE A 47 -2.16 13.72 -25.07
N VAL A 48 -0.99 13.11 -25.27
CA VAL A 48 0.23 13.86 -25.61
C VAL A 48 0.04 14.67 -26.89
N LYS A 49 -0.66 14.12 -27.90
CA LYS A 49 -1.01 14.85 -29.13
C LYS A 49 -1.90 16.06 -28.85
N GLN A 50 -3.00 15.87 -28.10
CA GLN A 50 -3.91 16.96 -27.74
C GLN A 50 -3.21 18.07 -26.95
N LEU A 51 -2.37 17.71 -25.98
CA LEU A 51 -1.57 18.67 -25.20
C LEU A 51 -0.61 19.45 -26.11
N ARG A 52 0.05 18.75 -27.04
CA ARG A 52 0.97 19.37 -28.01
C ARG A 52 0.24 20.34 -28.94
N ASP A 53 -0.93 19.98 -29.45
CA ASP A 53 -1.71 20.80 -30.39
C ASP A 53 -2.16 22.13 -29.74
N ILE A 54 -2.46 22.11 -28.43
CA ILE A 54 -2.71 23.32 -27.65
C ILE A 54 -1.47 24.24 -27.68
N LEU A 55 -0.28 23.71 -27.42
CA LEU A 55 0.95 24.53 -27.41
C LEU A 55 1.33 25.02 -28.80
N ILE A 56 1.15 24.20 -29.85
CA ILE A 56 1.39 24.61 -31.24
C ILE A 56 0.49 25.78 -31.64
N SER A 57 -0.77 25.76 -31.22
CA SER A 57 -1.71 26.85 -31.51
C SER A 57 -1.28 28.17 -30.86
N GLU A 58 -0.76 28.13 -29.63
CA GLU A 58 -0.21 29.31 -28.95
C GLU A 58 1.10 29.82 -29.57
N ILE A 59 1.97 28.92 -30.04
CA ILE A 59 3.19 29.31 -30.76
C ILE A 59 2.82 30.11 -32.01
N LYS A 60 1.85 29.63 -32.80
CA LYS A 60 1.38 30.35 -34.00
C LYS A 60 0.82 31.73 -33.65
N ALA A 61 -0.01 31.83 -32.61
CA ALA A 61 -0.57 33.11 -32.17
C ALA A 61 0.51 34.10 -31.70
N LEU A 62 1.57 33.63 -31.04
CA LEU A 62 2.72 34.45 -30.64
C LEU A 62 3.61 34.87 -31.83
N GLU A 63 3.73 34.02 -32.85
CA GLU A 63 4.45 34.35 -34.10
C GLU A 63 3.70 35.40 -34.92
N GLU A 64 2.36 35.39 -34.88
CA GLU A 64 1.50 36.39 -35.53
C GLU A 64 1.39 37.70 -34.73
N ASN A 65 1.44 37.63 -33.40
CA ASN A 65 1.36 38.78 -32.50
C ASN A 65 2.24 38.59 -31.26
N GLU A 66 3.37 39.30 -31.20
CA GLU A 66 4.31 39.22 -30.06
C GLU A 66 3.69 39.64 -28.71
N GLN A 67 2.59 40.38 -28.72
CA GLN A 67 1.85 40.78 -27.51
C GLN A 67 0.77 39.76 -27.10
N HIS A 68 0.61 38.65 -27.83
CA HIS A 68 -0.35 37.61 -27.49
C HIS A 68 -0.11 37.05 -26.08
N VAL A 69 -1.17 36.98 -25.29
CA VAL A 69 -1.10 36.47 -23.92
C VAL A 69 -1.41 34.98 -23.94
N ILE A 70 -0.41 34.16 -23.56
CA ILE A 70 -0.57 32.71 -23.45
C ILE A 70 -1.79 32.35 -22.59
N SER A 71 -2.68 31.53 -23.14
CA SER A 71 -3.90 31.10 -22.46
C SER A 71 -3.64 30.39 -21.13
N SER A 72 -4.62 30.42 -20.23
CA SER A 72 -4.60 29.63 -18.99
C SER A 72 -4.45 28.13 -19.28
N LYS A 73 -5.09 27.65 -20.35
CA LYS A 73 -5.01 26.27 -20.81
C LYS A 73 -3.58 25.87 -21.16
N ALA A 74 -2.87 26.66 -21.96
CA ALA A 74 -1.49 26.36 -22.33
C ALA A 74 -0.51 26.48 -21.16
N LYS A 75 -0.75 27.40 -20.22
CA LYS A 75 0.00 27.45 -18.95
C LYS A 75 -0.22 26.18 -18.12
N ALA A 76 -1.46 25.67 -18.06
CA ALA A 76 -1.79 24.42 -17.39
C ALA A 76 -1.10 23.22 -18.07
N VAL A 77 -1.13 23.14 -19.41
CA VAL A 77 -0.40 22.11 -20.17
C VAL A 77 1.09 22.10 -19.82
N ASN A 78 1.75 23.26 -19.85
CA ASN A 78 3.16 23.36 -19.47
C ASN A 78 3.40 22.89 -18.04
N LYS A 79 2.58 23.34 -17.08
CA LYS A 79 2.70 22.92 -15.67
C LYS A 79 2.57 21.40 -15.52
N ILE A 80 1.59 20.80 -16.18
CA ILE A 80 1.37 19.35 -16.17
C ILE A 80 2.56 18.62 -16.80
N TRP A 81 3.05 19.09 -17.95
CA TRP A 81 4.21 18.50 -18.63
C TRP A 81 5.46 18.50 -17.75
N PHE A 82 5.80 19.66 -17.17
CA PHE A 82 6.98 19.80 -16.31
C PHE A 82 6.85 19.12 -14.95
N SER A 83 5.62 18.79 -14.51
CA SER A 83 5.40 17.95 -13.33
C SER A 83 5.81 16.49 -13.52
N ARG A 84 6.16 16.08 -14.76
CA ARG A 84 6.57 14.72 -15.15
C ARG A 84 5.54 13.63 -14.86
N ARG A 85 4.28 13.98 -14.56
CA ARG A 85 3.24 13.01 -14.17
C ARG A 85 2.92 12.01 -15.28
N ILE A 86 2.80 12.46 -16.54
CA ILE A 86 2.52 11.57 -17.68
C ILE A 86 3.72 10.66 -17.95
N GLN A 87 4.94 11.21 -17.85
CA GLN A 87 6.19 10.47 -18.01
C GLN A 87 6.37 9.43 -16.91
N PHE A 88 5.92 9.71 -15.69
CA PHE A 88 5.90 8.75 -14.59
C PHE A 88 5.04 7.52 -14.92
N VAL A 89 3.87 7.69 -15.55
CA VAL A 89 3.03 6.55 -16.00
C VAL A 89 3.79 5.69 -17.01
N ALA A 90 4.38 6.30 -18.03
CA ALA A 90 5.17 5.57 -19.02
C ALA A 90 6.37 4.84 -18.38
N SER A 91 7.06 5.49 -17.43
CA SER A 91 8.15 4.87 -16.67
C SER A 91 7.67 3.70 -15.81
N ALA A 92 6.50 3.82 -15.17
CA ALA A 92 5.91 2.74 -14.39
C ALA A 92 5.60 1.53 -15.30
N ILE A 93 5.00 1.76 -16.46
CA ILE A 93 4.73 0.70 -17.43
C ILE A 93 6.03 0.09 -17.95
N SER A 94 7.04 0.89 -18.28
CA SER A 94 8.33 0.39 -18.79
C SER A 94 9.10 -0.43 -17.76
N GLY A 95 8.97 -0.13 -16.47
CA GLY A 95 9.61 -0.87 -15.38
C GLY A 95 8.79 -2.05 -14.87
N THR A 96 7.64 -2.32 -15.49
CA THR A 96 6.75 -3.41 -15.06
C THR A 96 7.31 -4.76 -15.51
N ASP A 97 7.47 -5.68 -14.57
CA ASP A 97 7.94 -7.04 -14.89
C ASP A 97 6.77 -7.96 -15.25
N LEU A 98 6.29 -7.92 -16.49
CA LEU A 98 5.12 -8.71 -16.96
C LEU A 98 5.23 -10.25 -16.81
N LYS A 99 6.37 -10.78 -16.34
CA LYS A 99 6.66 -12.21 -16.25
C LYS A 99 7.05 -12.69 -14.85
N SER A 100 7.58 -11.84 -13.99
CA SER A 100 8.06 -12.22 -12.65
C SER A 100 7.21 -11.57 -11.57
N TYR A 101 6.10 -12.23 -11.25
CA TYR A 101 5.23 -11.85 -10.15
C TYR A 101 5.00 -13.08 -9.27
N PRO A 102 4.66 -12.93 -7.98
CA PRO A 102 3.73 -13.86 -7.37
C PRO A 102 2.35 -13.61 -8.02
N LEU A 103 2.18 -14.05 -9.27
CA LEU A 103 0.94 -13.94 -10.07
C LEU A 103 -0.27 -14.37 -9.25
N GLU A 104 -0.06 -15.39 -8.44
CA GLU A 104 -1.06 -16.14 -7.72
C GLU A 104 -1.71 -15.32 -6.60
N ILE A 105 -0.96 -14.46 -5.94
CA ILE A 105 -1.48 -13.59 -4.87
C ILE A 105 -2.10 -12.32 -5.46
N MET A 106 -1.55 -11.83 -6.57
CA MET A 106 -2.03 -10.60 -7.20
C MET A 106 -3.44 -10.73 -7.73
N GLU A 107 -3.81 -11.89 -8.30
CA GLU A 107 -5.19 -12.15 -8.70
C GLU A 107 -6.16 -12.13 -7.52
N ILE A 108 -5.74 -12.70 -6.38
CA ILE A 108 -6.54 -12.69 -5.14
C ILE A 108 -6.76 -11.26 -4.65
N PHE A 109 -5.72 -10.42 -4.64
CA PHE A 109 -5.89 -9.03 -4.26
C PHE A 109 -6.75 -8.24 -5.26
N LYS A 110 -6.64 -8.50 -6.57
CA LYS A 110 -7.55 -7.89 -7.56
C LYS A 110 -9.00 -8.25 -7.23
N GLU A 111 -9.28 -9.51 -6.92
CA GLU A 111 -10.63 -9.97 -6.58
C GLU A 111 -11.12 -9.36 -5.26
N MET A 112 -10.29 -9.33 -4.22
CA MET A 112 -10.62 -8.68 -2.94
C MET A 112 -10.97 -7.19 -3.13
N ILE A 113 -10.16 -6.45 -3.90
CA ILE A 113 -10.41 -5.03 -4.15
C ILE A 113 -11.66 -4.84 -5.01
N LYS A 114 -11.83 -5.66 -6.05
CA LYS A 114 -13.01 -5.62 -6.92
C LYS A 114 -14.30 -5.85 -6.12
N ASN A 115 -14.29 -6.75 -5.14
CA ASN A 115 -15.46 -7.02 -4.31
C ASN A 115 -15.80 -5.87 -3.35
N ILE A 116 -14.89 -4.92 -3.13
CA ILE A 116 -15.09 -3.74 -2.26
C ILE A 116 -15.38 -2.48 -3.07
N ASP A 117 -14.56 -2.18 -4.08
CA ASP A 117 -14.66 -0.95 -4.87
C ASP A 117 -15.56 -1.10 -6.11
N GLY A 118 -15.87 -2.34 -6.52
CA GLY A 118 -16.62 -2.64 -7.75
C GLY A 118 -15.83 -2.35 -9.03
N GLU A 119 -14.60 -1.88 -8.93
CA GLU A 119 -13.80 -1.41 -10.05
C GLU A 119 -12.88 -2.49 -10.62
N ASN A 120 -12.59 -2.38 -11.92
CA ASN A 120 -11.63 -3.23 -12.60
C ASN A 120 -10.24 -2.60 -12.57
N PHE A 121 -9.26 -3.39 -12.13
CA PHE A 121 -7.87 -2.97 -11.98
C PHE A 121 -6.95 -3.70 -12.96
N GLU A 122 -5.99 -2.98 -13.51
CA GLU A 122 -4.74 -3.57 -14.00
C GLU A 122 -3.68 -3.37 -12.92
N LEU A 123 -3.01 -4.46 -12.52
CA LEU A 123 -1.85 -4.39 -11.62
C LEU A 123 -0.57 -4.40 -12.44
N LEU A 124 0.31 -3.44 -12.15
CA LEU A 124 1.65 -3.31 -12.69
C LEU A 124 2.61 -3.55 -11.54
N THR A 125 3.36 -4.65 -11.52
CA THR A 125 4.36 -4.83 -10.46
C THR A 125 5.77 -4.48 -10.92
N SER A 126 6.55 -3.93 -10.02
CA SER A 126 7.91 -3.45 -10.24
C SER A 126 8.75 -3.85 -9.02
N PRO A 127 9.62 -4.87 -9.13
CA PRO A 127 10.58 -5.16 -8.08
C PRO A 127 11.53 -3.96 -7.90
N ILE A 128 11.94 -3.72 -6.66
CA ILE A 128 12.87 -2.65 -6.28
C ILE A 128 13.91 -3.19 -5.29
N ASP A 129 15.11 -2.60 -5.27
CA ASP A 129 16.18 -3.09 -4.37
C ASP A 129 16.01 -2.64 -2.91
N GLN A 130 15.02 -1.79 -2.65
CA GLN A 130 14.69 -1.26 -1.33
C GLN A 130 13.71 -2.20 -0.62
N LEU A 131 13.84 -2.31 0.70
CA LEU A 131 12.90 -3.02 1.56
C LEU A 131 11.60 -2.20 1.73
N ASN A 132 10.84 -2.04 0.65
CA ASN A 132 9.63 -1.21 0.64
C ASN A 132 8.54 -1.82 -0.25
N PHE A 133 7.32 -1.82 0.27
CA PHE A 133 6.12 -2.22 -0.48
C PHE A 133 5.31 -0.96 -0.79
N THR A 134 4.68 -0.90 -1.96
CA THR A 134 3.75 0.20 -2.26
C THR A 134 2.58 -0.29 -3.10
N PHE A 135 1.42 0.35 -2.92
CA PHE A 135 0.24 0.21 -3.78
C PHE A 135 -0.24 1.59 -4.21
N GLN A 136 -0.05 1.94 -5.49
CA GLN A 136 -0.32 3.28 -5.99
C GLN A 136 -1.13 3.25 -7.30
N GLU A 137 -2.32 3.85 -7.31
CA GLU A 137 -3.00 4.17 -8.57
C GLU A 137 -2.23 5.27 -9.30
N ILE A 138 -1.85 5.00 -10.56
CA ILE A 138 -0.96 5.86 -11.35
C ILE A 138 -1.66 6.66 -12.45
N TRP A 139 -2.89 6.30 -12.85
CA TRP A 139 -3.55 6.89 -14.02
C TRP A 139 -4.69 7.84 -13.67
N HIS A 140 -5.63 7.41 -12.84
CA HIS A 140 -6.87 8.12 -12.55
C HIS A 140 -6.65 9.53 -11.95
N PRO A 141 -5.71 9.79 -11.01
CA PRO A 141 -5.40 11.14 -10.55
C PRO A 141 -4.90 12.07 -11.66
N ILE A 142 -4.19 11.53 -12.65
CA ILE A 142 -3.68 12.30 -13.80
C ILE A 142 -4.82 12.58 -14.76
N LYS A 143 -5.67 11.58 -15.04
CA LYS A 143 -6.89 11.74 -15.83
C LYS A 143 -7.77 12.87 -15.28
N LYS A 144 -8.10 12.85 -13.98
CA LYS A 144 -8.87 13.92 -13.32
C LYS A 144 -8.21 15.30 -13.46
N LEU A 145 -6.88 15.37 -13.32
CA LEU A 145 -6.14 16.62 -13.49
C LEU A 145 -6.24 17.14 -14.93
N LEU A 146 -6.08 16.27 -15.94
CA LEU A 146 -6.17 16.62 -17.35
C LEU A 146 -7.58 17.09 -17.74
N GLU A 147 -8.61 16.41 -17.23
CA GLU A 147 -10.00 16.77 -17.46
C GLU A 147 -10.33 18.13 -16.85
N ASN A 148 -9.97 18.35 -15.58
CA ASN A 148 -10.32 19.58 -14.87
C ASN A 148 -9.54 20.82 -15.33
N GLU A 149 -8.25 20.68 -15.63
CA GLU A 149 -7.37 21.82 -15.95
C GLU A 149 -7.26 22.09 -17.45
N VAL A 150 -7.45 21.07 -18.29
CA VAL A 150 -7.21 21.14 -19.73
C VAL A 150 -8.43 20.71 -20.55
N GLY A 151 -9.45 20.09 -19.95
CA GLY A 151 -10.61 19.57 -20.69
C GLY A 151 -10.27 18.42 -21.63
N VAL A 152 -9.18 17.68 -21.37
CA VAL A 152 -8.80 16.49 -22.14
C VAL A 152 -9.39 15.27 -21.44
N THR A 153 -10.31 14.58 -22.12
CA THR A 153 -11.00 13.39 -21.58
C THR A 153 -10.37 12.10 -22.06
N SER A 154 -10.40 11.07 -21.21
CA SER A 154 -10.02 9.69 -21.57
C SER A 154 -11.23 8.76 -21.42
N ASN A 155 -11.42 7.87 -22.39
CA ASN A 155 -12.50 6.88 -22.36
C ASN A 155 -12.15 5.64 -21.51
N ASN A 156 -10.92 5.56 -21.03
CA ASN A 156 -10.47 4.43 -20.24
C ASN A 156 -10.92 4.58 -18.77
N ASN A 157 -11.74 3.63 -18.34
CA ASN A 157 -12.28 3.56 -16.99
C ASN A 157 -11.58 2.50 -16.13
N LYS A 158 -10.57 1.81 -16.67
CA LYS A 158 -9.76 0.86 -15.90
C LYS A 158 -8.78 1.65 -15.02
N LYS A 159 -8.69 1.26 -13.75
CA LYS A 159 -7.64 1.77 -12.84
C LYS A 159 -6.33 1.03 -13.09
N PHE A 160 -5.23 1.76 -13.07
CA PHE A 160 -3.90 1.19 -13.21
C PHE A 160 -3.16 1.39 -11.91
N VAL A 161 -2.81 0.29 -11.25
CA VAL A 161 -2.14 0.32 -9.96
C VAL A 161 -0.73 -0.21 -10.14
N LYS A 162 0.25 0.61 -9.76
CA LYS A 162 1.62 0.18 -9.57
C LYS A 162 1.81 -0.41 -8.17
N LEU A 163 2.38 -1.61 -8.16
CA LEU A 163 2.85 -2.33 -6.99
C LEU A 163 4.37 -2.36 -6.99
N THR A 164 5.00 -2.06 -5.86
CA THR A 164 6.43 -2.32 -5.69
C THR A 164 6.67 -3.27 -4.55
N PHE A 165 7.75 -4.05 -4.65
CA PHE A 165 8.21 -4.95 -3.60
C PHE A 165 9.71 -5.15 -3.67
N PRO A 166 10.34 -5.58 -2.56
CA PRO A 166 11.76 -5.88 -2.54
C PRO A 166 12.09 -7.03 -3.50
N SER A 167 13.08 -6.86 -4.37
CA SER A 167 13.52 -7.88 -5.34
C SER A 167 13.81 -9.23 -4.68
N GLN A 168 14.33 -9.22 -3.43
CA GLN A 168 14.62 -10.43 -2.67
C GLN A 168 13.36 -11.19 -2.22
N HIS A 169 12.20 -10.53 -2.22
CA HIS A 169 10.92 -11.08 -1.74
C HIS A 169 10.01 -11.54 -2.88
N LYS A 170 10.48 -11.54 -4.13
CA LYS A 170 9.68 -11.92 -5.30
C LYS A 170 8.98 -13.28 -5.18
N ASP A 171 9.60 -14.20 -4.44
CA ASP A 171 9.11 -15.57 -4.27
C ASP A 171 8.49 -15.84 -2.90
N ASN A 172 8.38 -14.81 -2.05
CA ASN A 172 7.92 -14.94 -0.68
C ASN A 172 6.42 -14.61 -0.55
N VAL A 173 5.59 -15.64 -0.57
CA VAL A 173 4.14 -15.57 -0.36
C VAL A 173 3.82 -15.04 1.03
N PHE A 174 4.62 -15.40 2.04
CA PHE A 174 4.38 -14.98 3.42
C PHE A 174 4.41 -13.48 3.58
N LEU A 175 5.41 -12.80 3.00
CA LEU A 175 5.48 -11.33 3.08
C LEU A 175 4.48 -10.60 2.20
N SER A 176 3.71 -11.32 1.37
CA SER A 176 2.69 -10.69 0.54
C SER A 176 1.48 -10.23 1.35
N GLY A 177 1.34 -10.64 2.62
CA GLY A 177 0.32 -10.08 3.51
C GLY A 177 0.46 -8.57 3.71
N ILE A 178 1.67 -8.01 3.53
CA ILE A 178 1.92 -6.55 3.59
C ILE A 178 1.13 -5.79 2.54
N TYR A 179 0.84 -6.40 1.38
CA TYR A 179 0.03 -5.72 0.36
C TYR A 179 -1.40 -5.44 0.83
N ALA A 180 -1.95 -6.19 1.77
CA ALA A 180 -3.27 -5.88 2.32
C ALA A 180 -3.26 -4.54 3.09
N HIS A 181 -2.13 -4.20 3.73
CA HIS A 181 -1.91 -2.89 4.34
C HIS A 181 -1.83 -1.80 3.26
N GLU A 182 -1.03 -2.02 2.22
CA GLU A 182 -0.90 -1.06 1.11
C GLU A 182 -2.24 -0.82 0.37
N ILE A 183 -3.07 -1.86 0.24
CA ILE A 183 -4.45 -1.76 -0.26
C ILE A 183 -5.31 -0.88 0.65
N GLY A 184 -5.09 -0.93 1.96
CA GLY A 184 -5.74 -0.03 2.91
C GLY A 184 -5.42 1.44 2.66
N HIS A 185 -4.17 1.78 2.33
CA HIS A 185 -3.82 3.14 1.88
C HIS A 185 -4.53 3.54 0.58
N TYR A 186 -4.71 2.61 -0.35
CA TYR A 186 -5.48 2.84 -1.55
C TYR A 186 -6.94 3.20 -1.24
N PHE A 187 -7.61 2.43 -0.36
CA PHE A 187 -8.98 2.73 0.02
C PHE A 187 -9.11 4.05 0.76
N ASP A 188 -8.21 4.30 1.71
CA ASP A 188 -8.15 5.56 2.44
C ASP A 188 -8.05 6.76 1.49
N ARG A 189 -7.12 6.72 0.52
CA ARG A 189 -6.91 7.80 -0.45
C ARG A 189 -8.15 8.07 -1.31
N ASN A 190 -8.88 7.03 -1.70
CA ASN A 190 -10.04 7.18 -2.58
C ASN A 190 -11.33 7.55 -1.84
N ARG A 191 -11.46 7.15 -0.57
CA ARG A 191 -12.66 7.38 0.23
C ARG A 191 -12.51 8.51 1.26
N GLY A 192 -11.29 9.01 1.47
CA GLY A 192 -11.01 10.10 2.41
C GLY A 192 -11.27 9.74 3.87
N LEU A 193 -11.09 8.46 4.24
CA LEU A 193 -11.47 7.94 5.56
C LEU A 193 -10.76 8.67 6.69
N TRP A 194 -9.44 8.82 6.59
CA TRP A 194 -8.65 9.52 7.60
C TRP A 194 -9.10 10.97 7.81
N SER A 195 -9.45 11.68 6.73
CA SER A 195 -9.86 13.09 6.78
C SER A 195 -11.23 13.23 7.46
N LYS A 196 -12.14 12.29 7.18
CA LYS A 196 -13.44 12.18 7.87
C LYS A 196 -13.25 11.96 9.37
N ILE A 197 -12.40 11.00 9.77
CA ILE A 197 -12.13 10.69 11.18
C ILE A 197 -11.47 11.88 11.88
N PHE A 198 -10.49 12.51 11.22
CA PHE A 198 -9.81 13.69 11.74
C PHE A 198 -10.80 14.83 12.02
N ALA A 199 -11.69 15.11 11.06
CA ALA A 199 -12.71 16.15 11.22
C ALA A 199 -13.69 15.87 12.36
N GLN A 200 -14.07 14.60 12.54
CA GLN A 200 -15.06 14.19 13.54
C GLN A 200 -14.50 14.15 14.97
N LYS A 201 -13.23 13.75 15.15
CA LYS A 201 -12.68 13.43 16.47
C LYS A 201 -11.50 14.30 16.88
N VAL A 202 -10.57 14.56 15.96
CA VAL A 202 -9.32 15.29 16.28
C VAL A 202 -9.59 16.78 16.47
N LEU A 203 -10.40 17.39 15.60
CA LEU A 203 -10.70 18.83 15.66
C LEU A 203 -11.40 19.24 16.97
N SER A 204 -12.20 18.34 17.55
CA SER A 204 -12.89 18.57 18.83
C SER A 204 -12.07 18.12 20.05
N HIS A 205 -10.86 17.60 19.86
CA HIS A 205 -10.12 16.94 20.94
C HIS A 205 -9.58 17.97 21.97
N PRO A 206 -9.84 17.80 23.28
CA PRO A 206 -9.40 18.76 24.30
C PRO A 206 -7.88 18.92 24.38
N TYR A 207 -7.12 17.91 23.95
CA TYR A 207 -5.66 17.95 23.92
C TYR A 207 -5.05 18.65 22.71
N LEU A 208 -5.83 18.99 21.69
CA LEU A 208 -5.32 19.73 20.53
C LEU A 208 -4.72 21.08 20.97
N ASN A 209 -5.37 21.77 21.89
CA ASN A 209 -4.88 23.04 22.45
C ASN A 209 -3.56 22.87 23.22
N LYS A 210 -3.33 21.71 23.84
CA LYS A 210 -2.07 21.44 24.57
C LYS A 210 -0.88 21.31 23.64
N LEU A 211 -1.11 20.99 22.36
CA LEU A 211 -0.04 20.90 21.37
C LEU A 211 0.51 22.28 20.98
N GLY A 212 -0.26 23.36 21.16
CA GLY A 212 0.10 24.70 20.66
C GLY A 212 1.47 25.21 21.12
N LYS A 213 1.94 24.83 22.31
CA LYS A 213 3.26 25.22 22.83
C LYS A 213 4.46 24.59 22.11
N PHE A 214 4.23 23.56 21.29
CA PHE A 214 5.25 22.91 20.48
C PHE A 214 5.29 23.42 19.04
N PHE A 215 4.40 24.34 18.68
CA PHE A 215 4.35 24.96 17.38
C PHE A 215 4.99 26.34 17.42
N PHE A 216 5.83 26.62 16.42
CA PHE A 216 6.53 27.89 16.29
C PHE A 216 6.38 28.41 14.86
N LYS A 217 6.16 29.72 14.72
CA LYS A 217 6.14 30.40 13.42
C LYS A 217 7.44 31.17 13.25
N GLN A 218 7.87 31.32 12.00
CA GLN A 218 9.08 32.10 11.66
C GLN A 218 9.01 33.57 12.14
N ASN A 219 7.80 34.10 12.34
CA ASN A 219 7.55 35.45 12.82
C ASN A 219 7.34 35.55 14.34
N ASN A 220 7.65 34.50 15.11
CA ASN A 220 7.49 34.41 16.57
C ASN A 220 6.05 34.61 17.10
N HIS A 221 5.03 34.63 16.23
CA HIS A 221 3.64 34.60 16.66
C HIS A 221 3.21 33.15 16.99
N PRO A 222 2.32 32.95 17.98
CA PRO A 222 1.72 31.64 18.22
C PRO A 222 0.97 31.13 16.98
N ALA A 223 1.07 29.83 16.71
CA ALA A 223 0.23 29.19 15.71
C ALA A 223 -1.23 29.15 16.18
N SER A 224 -2.15 29.53 15.30
CA SER A 224 -3.59 29.39 15.57
C SER A 224 -4.01 27.92 15.57
N ILE A 225 -5.14 27.61 16.22
CA ILE A 225 -5.68 26.24 16.23
C ILE A 225 -5.99 25.73 14.82
N ALA A 226 -6.46 26.60 13.92
CA ALA A 226 -6.71 26.23 12.52
C ALA A 226 -5.42 25.83 11.80
N GLU A 227 -4.34 26.59 12.01
CA GLU A 227 -3.02 26.30 11.48
C GLU A 227 -2.44 25.00 12.04
N ILE A 228 -2.53 24.78 13.36
CA ILE A 228 -2.12 23.53 14.03
C ILE A 228 -2.89 22.34 13.48
N SER A 229 -4.22 22.48 13.35
CA SER A 229 -5.10 21.43 12.84
C SER A 229 -4.74 21.06 11.41
N SER A 230 -4.54 22.05 10.52
CA SER A 230 -4.13 21.81 9.14
C SER A 230 -2.75 21.15 9.07
N PHE A 231 -1.80 21.57 9.92
CA PHE A 231 -0.48 20.95 9.98
C PHE A 231 -0.58 19.48 10.39
N LEU A 232 -1.28 19.18 11.48
CA LEU A 232 -1.43 17.81 12.00
C LEU A 232 -2.22 16.92 11.04
N HIS A 233 -3.25 17.45 10.38
CA HIS A 233 -4.00 16.78 9.34
C HIS A 233 -3.06 16.35 8.22
N ASP A 234 -2.23 17.23 7.69
CA ASP A 234 -1.44 16.86 6.52
C ASP A 234 -0.11 16.16 6.83
N THR A 235 0.27 16.05 8.12
CA THR A 235 1.55 15.45 8.55
C THR A 235 1.33 14.30 9.54
N VAL A 236 1.49 14.55 10.84
CA VAL A 236 1.66 13.52 11.86
C VAL A 236 0.39 12.72 12.12
N LEU A 237 -0.66 13.34 12.66
CA LEU A 237 -1.90 12.63 12.98
C LEU A 237 -2.60 12.10 11.73
N GLY A 238 -2.55 12.83 10.61
CA GLY A 238 -3.07 12.29 9.35
C GLY A 238 -2.32 11.06 8.89
N ALA A 239 -0.99 11.05 8.96
CA ALA A 239 -0.20 9.86 8.62
C ALA A 239 -0.53 8.70 9.56
N TRP A 240 -0.55 8.94 10.88
CA TRP A 240 -0.86 7.89 11.85
C TRP A 240 -2.28 7.32 11.70
N LEU A 241 -3.28 8.14 11.35
CA LEU A 241 -4.63 7.65 11.06
C LEU A 241 -4.66 6.81 9.77
N ARG A 242 -3.88 7.18 8.75
CA ARG A 242 -3.75 6.38 7.53
C ARG A 242 -3.12 5.01 7.80
N GLU A 243 -2.11 4.95 8.66
CA GLU A 243 -1.52 3.69 9.13
C GLU A 243 -2.54 2.82 9.87
N ALA A 244 -3.33 3.41 10.78
CA ALA A 244 -4.36 2.68 11.51
C ALA A 244 -5.44 2.12 10.57
N ILE A 245 -5.87 2.91 9.58
CA ILE A 245 -6.84 2.46 8.58
C ILE A 245 -6.26 1.31 7.75
N ALA A 246 -4.99 1.43 7.33
CA ALA A 246 -4.31 0.40 6.56
C ALA A 246 -4.13 -0.91 7.34
N ASP A 247 -3.69 -0.84 8.60
CA ASP A 247 -3.60 -1.98 9.50
C ASP A 247 -4.97 -2.63 9.71
N CYS A 248 -6.01 -1.82 9.94
CA CYS A 248 -7.37 -2.32 10.16
C CYS A 248 -7.91 -3.02 8.91
N VAL A 249 -7.76 -2.44 7.71
CA VAL A 249 -8.12 -3.08 6.45
C VAL A 249 -7.39 -4.40 6.28
N ALA A 250 -6.09 -4.44 6.56
CA ALA A 250 -5.30 -5.66 6.42
C ALA A 250 -5.76 -6.78 7.33
N ILE A 251 -6.11 -6.48 8.60
CA ILE A 251 -6.69 -7.46 9.53
C ILE A 251 -8.08 -7.91 9.06
N TYR A 252 -8.92 -7.00 8.58
CA TYR A 252 -10.24 -7.36 8.06
C TYR A 252 -10.15 -8.30 6.85
N LEU A 253 -9.13 -8.14 6.00
CA LEU A 253 -8.96 -8.96 4.81
C LEU A 253 -8.27 -10.30 5.10
N LEU A 254 -7.19 -10.29 5.88
CA LEU A 254 -6.27 -11.42 6.03
C LEU A 254 -6.12 -11.95 7.46
N GLY A 255 -6.59 -11.21 8.47
CA GLY A 255 -6.51 -11.63 9.87
C GLY A 255 -5.07 -11.92 10.33
N PRO A 256 -4.81 -13.07 10.99
CA PRO A 256 -3.50 -13.40 11.53
C PRO A 256 -2.37 -13.40 10.51
N ALA A 257 -2.63 -13.79 9.26
CA ALA A 257 -1.63 -13.80 8.20
C ALA A 257 -0.98 -12.42 8.01
N PHE A 258 -1.75 -11.33 8.12
CA PHE A 258 -1.18 -9.97 8.05
C PHE A 258 -0.27 -9.69 9.26
N ILE A 259 -0.71 -10.01 10.47
CA ILE A 259 0.10 -9.79 11.69
C ILE A 259 1.45 -10.49 11.55
N PHE A 260 1.46 -11.77 11.19
CA PHE A 260 2.71 -12.51 11.03
C PHE A 260 3.57 -11.98 9.89
N SER A 261 2.97 -11.53 8.78
CA SER A 261 3.70 -10.88 7.68
C SER A 261 4.39 -9.59 8.14
N SER A 262 3.66 -8.75 8.88
CA SER A 262 4.16 -7.50 9.44
C SER A 262 5.26 -7.75 10.46
N SER A 263 5.09 -8.74 11.34
CA SER A 263 6.12 -9.12 12.33
C SER A 263 7.39 -9.64 11.65
N ASP A 264 7.29 -10.51 10.64
CA ASP A 264 8.45 -11.07 9.93
C ASP A 264 9.22 -9.96 9.18
N LEU A 265 8.49 -9.02 8.55
CA LEU A 265 9.10 -7.83 7.94
C LEU A 265 9.77 -6.94 9.01
N LEU A 266 9.08 -6.68 10.12
CA LEU A 266 9.60 -5.83 11.18
C LEU A 266 10.84 -6.43 11.83
N THR A 267 10.88 -7.76 12.04
CA THR A 267 12.08 -8.46 12.50
C THR A 267 13.25 -8.28 11.55
N SER A 268 13.02 -8.23 10.22
CA SER A 268 14.10 -7.95 9.27
C SER A 268 14.69 -6.53 9.41
N VAL A 269 13.91 -5.58 9.90
CA VAL A 269 14.32 -4.17 10.13
C VAL A 269 14.91 -3.98 11.53
N VAL A 270 14.17 -4.40 12.55
CA VAL A 270 14.47 -4.19 13.98
C VAL A 270 15.44 -5.24 14.54
N GLY A 271 15.53 -6.42 13.92
CA GLY A 271 16.43 -7.48 14.37
C GLY A 271 17.88 -7.04 14.46
N THR A 272 18.34 -6.17 13.53
CA THR A 272 19.68 -5.56 13.61
C THR A 272 19.84 -4.70 14.86
N GLN A 273 18.79 -3.96 15.26
CA GLN A 273 18.79 -3.11 16.44
C GLN A 273 18.78 -3.94 17.73
N ILE A 274 18.00 -5.03 17.78
CA ILE A 274 17.99 -5.97 18.91
C ILE A 274 19.38 -6.57 19.10
N ILE A 275 20.02 -7.03 18.01
CA ILE A 275 21.38 -7.60 18.06
C ILE A 275 22.39 -6.56 18.60
N GLN A 276 22.24 -5.29 18.23
CA GLN A 276 23.17 -4.24 18.64
C GLN A 276 22.96 -3.73 20.07
N THR A 277 21.71 -3.68 20.53
CA THR A 277 21.34 -3.01 21.80
C THR A 277 20.98 -3.99 22.92
N GLY A 278 20.71 -5.25 22.58
CA GLY A 278 20.25 -6.27 23.52
C GLY A 278 18.80 -6.09 23.97
N SER A 279 18.05 -5.12 23.42
CA SER A 279 16.67 -4.84 23.77
C SER A 279 15.83 -4.49 22.54
N LEU A 280 14.51 -4.71 22.64
CA LEU A 280 13.54 -4.20 21.67
C LEU A 280 13.32 -2.71 21.94
N ILE A 281 13.49 -1.87 20.93
CA ILE A 281 13.34 -0.41 21.03
C ILE A 281 12.13 0.00 20.20
N ASP A 282 11.21 0.75 20.82
CA ASP A 282 9.97 1.22 20.22
C ASP A 282 10.03 2.74 20.01
N VAL A 283 10.09 3.17 18.74
CA VAL A 283 10.37 4.57 18.36
C VAL A 283 9.26 5.10 17.45
N PRO A 284 8.51 6.14 17.87
CA PRO A 284 7.57 6.79 16.96
C PRO A 284 8.32 7.65 15.94
N SER A 285 7.65 7.93 14.83
CA SER A 285 8.10 8.91 13.85
C SER A 285 6.96 9.83 13.43
N HIS A 286 7.28 10.82 12.61
CA HIS A 286 6.26 11.71 12.06
C HIS A 286 5.33 11.02 11.04
N THR A 287 5.72 9.86 10.52
CA THR A 287 4.92 9.09 9.55
C THR A 287 4.21 7.91 10.20
N HIS A 288 4.73 7.37 11.30
CA HIS A 288 4.18 6.17 11.95
C HIS A 288 4.10 6.34 13.46
N PRO A 289 3.01 5.89 14.11
CA PRO A 289 2.99 5.70 15.55
C PRO A 289 3.96 4.57 15.93
N ARG A 290 4.20 4.42 17.23
CA ARG A 290 4.99 3.31 17.78
C ARG A 290 4.48 1.95 17.35
N ASP A 291 5.39 1.03 17.06
CA ASP A 291 5.06 -0.31 16.57
C ASP A 291 4.28 -1.10 17.63
N GLY A 292 4.61 -0.94 18.90
CA GLY A 292 3.85 -1.55 20.00
C GLY A 292 2.40 -1.08 20.08
N LEU A 293 2.13 0.20 19.80
CA LEU A 293 0.77 0.73 19.74
C LEU A 293 -0.01 0.17 18.54
N ARG A 294 0.65 0.06 17.38
CA ARG A 294 0.05 -0.53 16.18
C ARG A 294 -0.29 -2.00 16.41
N PHE A 295 0.64 -2.78 16.95
CA PHE A 295 0.45 -4.20 17.23
C PHE A 295 -0.71 -4.43 18.21
N LYS A 296 -0.77 -3.64 19.30
CA LYS A 296 -1.88 -3.69 20.25
C LYS A 296 -3.22 -3.37 19.57
N PHE A 297 -3.26 -2.37 18.69
CA PHE A 297 -4.45 -2.07 17.91
C PHE A 297 -4.84 -3.23 16.99
N GLN A 298 -3.89 -3.80 16.23
CA GLN A 298 -4.12 -4.96 15.35
C GLN A 298 -4.71 -6.15 16.12
N LEU A 299 -4.17 -6.49 17.30
CA LEU A 299 -4.72 -7.54 18.16
C LEU A 299 -6.13 -7.22 18.66
N SER A 300 -6.40 -5.96 19.01
CA SER A 300 -7.75 -5.55 19.42
C SER A 300 -8.78 -5.73 18.30
N VAL A 301 -8.39 -5.46 17.03
CA VAL A 301 -9.24 -5.69 15.85
C VAL A 301 -9.47 -7.18 15.63
N LEU A 302 -8.41 -7.99 15.72
CA LEU A 302 -8.49 -9.45 15.59
C LEU A 302 -9.44 -10.07 16.63
N ARG A 303 -9.36 -9.61 17.87
CA ARG A 303 -10.27 -9.98 18.97
C ARG A 303 -11.71 -9.51 18.70
N LYS A 304 -11.92 -8.27 18.22
CA LYS A 304 -13.26 -7.78 17.83
C LYS A 304 -13.91 -8.64 16.75
N LEU A 305 -13.15 -9.09 15.76
CA LEU A 305 -13.63 -9.97 14.68
C LEU A 305 -13.84 -11.44 15.13
N LYS A 306 -13.55 -11.75 16.41
CA LYS A 306 -13.60 -13.13 16.96
C LYS A 306 -12.70 -14.11 16.21
N LEU A 307 -11.61 -13.60 15.63
CA LEU A 307 -10.64 -14.42 14.89
C LEU A 307 -9.53 -14.95 15.80
N TYR A 308 -9.36 -14.38 16.99
CA TYR A 308 -8.35 -14.81 17.96
C TYR A 308 -8.75 -16.11 18.68
N ASP A 309 -10.00 -16.22 19.14
CA ASP A 309 -10.51 -17.38 19.90
C ASP A 309 -10.35 -18.74 19.18
N PRO A 310 -10.65 -18.88 17.87
CA PRO A 310 -10.50 -20.15 17.16
C PRO A 310 -9.05 -20.52 16.82
N LEU A 311 -8.06 -19.69 17.15
CA LEU A 311 -6.65 -20.02 16.90
C LEU A 311 -6.18 -21.18 17.77
N HIS A 312 -5.20 -21.91 17.26
CA HIS A 312 -4.46 -22.89 18.04
C HIS A 312 -3.74 -22.23 19.23
N GLU A 313 -3.69 -22.90 20.38
CA GLU A 313 -3.08 -22.36 21.62
C GLU A 313 -1.64 -21.90 21.40
N LYS A 314 -0.79 -22.69 20.73
CA LYS A 314 0.57 -22.28 20.36
C LYS A 314 0.63 -20.98 19.52
N ILE A 315 -0.36 -20.72 18.65
CA ILE A 315 -0.42 -19.48 17.88
C ILE A 315 -0.81 -18.31 18.79
N LYS A 316 -1.77 -18.52 19.71
CA LYS A 316 -2.12 -17.53 20.73
C LYS A 316 -0.92 -17.19 21.61
N GLU A 317 -0.17 -18.20 22.07
CA GLU A 317 1.06 -18.02 22.84
C GLU A 317 2.11 -17.18 22.11
N ILE A 318 2.26 -17.36 20.78
CA ILE A 318 3.15 -16.54 19.97
C ILE A 318 2.66 -15.08 19.94
N LEU A 319 1.38 -14.86 19.68
CA LEU A 319 0.80 -13.51 19.65
C LEU A 319 0.88 -12.81 21.01
N ASP A 320 0.65 -13.54 22.09
CA ASP A 320 0.74 -13.02 23.47
C ASP A 320 2.18 -12.73 23.88
N THR A 321 3.14 -13.54 23.42
CA THR A 321 4.57 -13.27 23.61
C THR A 321 4.95 -11.98 22.88
N LEU A 322 4.54 -11.83 21.61
CA LEU A 322 4.77 -10.61 20.85
C LEU A 322 4.12 -9.38 21.52
N GLU A 323 2.91 -9.51 22.06
CA GLU A 323 2.23 -8.43 22.79
C GLU A 323 3.05 -8.00 24.01
N LYS A 324 3.51 -8.98 24.82
CA LYS A 324 4.35 -8.74 26.00
C LYS A 324 5.70 -8.12 25.64
N ASP A 325 6.34 -8.59 24.58
CA ASP A 325 7.62 -8.05 24.12
C ASP A 325 7.50 -6.56 23.78
N TRP A 326 6.42 -6.18 23.08
CA TRP A 326 6.14 -4.77 22.78
C TRP A 326 5.75 -3.95 24.01
N GLU A 327 5.01 -4.52 24.96
CA GLU A 327 4.70 -3.85 26.23
C GLU A 327 5.95 -3.59 27.08
N GLN A 328 6.96 -4.45 26.97
CA GLN A 328 8.24 -4.34 27.68
C GLN A 328 9.33 -3.60 26.89
N ALA A 329 9.06 -3.24 25.63
CA ALA A 329 10.01 -2.55 24.77
C ALA A 329 10.44 -1.21 25.36
N GLN A 330 11.70 -0.85 25.17
CA GLN A 330 12.21 0.44 25.58
C GLN A 330 11.69 1.52 24.63
N VAL A 331 10.76 2.35 25.12
CA VAL A 331 10.23 3.45 24.33
C VAL A 331 11.22 4.62 24.27
N VAL A 332 11.60 5.03 23.05
CA VAL A 332 12.53 6.14 22.84
C VAL A 332 11.88 7.21 21.97
N TYR A 333 11.67 8.39 22.55
CA TYR A 333 11.12 9.55 21.83
C TYR A 333 12.25 10.43 21.31
N GLN A 334 12.65 10.24 20.06
CA GLN A 334 13.68 11.06 19.43
C GLN A 334 13.13 12.45 19.08
N PRO A 335 13.72 13.55 19.60
CA PRO A 335 13.28 14.89 19.24
C PRO A 335 13.49 15.16 17.74
N ASN A 336 12.49 15.76 17.10
CA ASN A 336 12.53 16.10 15.68
C ASN A 336 11.75 17.40 15.43
N ILE A 337 12.16 18.17 14.43
CA ILE A 337 11.42 19.36 13.99
C ILE A 337 10.93 19.13 12.58
N ILE A 338 9.61 19.11 12.41
CA ILE A 338 8.99 19.10 11.09
C ILE A 338 8.61 20.51 10.75
N SER A 339 8.97 20.97 9.55
CA SER A 339 8.58 22.30 9.06
C SER A 339 7.76 22.17 7.79
N ARG A 340 6.67 22.92 7.72
CA ARG A 340 5.83 23.03 6.51
C ARG A 340 5.34 24.45 6.38
N ASN A 341 5.54 25.03 5.20
CA ASN A 341 5.30 26.46 4.96
C ASN A 341 6.07 27.31 6.00
N TYR A 342 5.37 28.17 6.74
CA TYR A 342 5.95 29.07 7.75
C TYR A 342 5.81 28.54 9.19
N ILE A 343 5.38 27.29 9.37
CA ILE A 343 5.08 26.67 10.67
C ILE A 343 6.02 25.48 10.90
N SER A 344 6.58 25.40 12.10
CA SER A 344 7.38 24.29 12.57
C SER A 344 6.73 23.64 13.79
N PHE A 345 6.82 22.32 13.89
CA PHE A 345 6.34 21.53 15.01
C PHE A 345 7.50 20.76 15.63
N MET A 346 7.77 21.00 16.92
CA MET A 346 8.75 20.27 17.71
C MET A 346 8.12 18.98 18.25
N LEU A 347 8.48 17.86 17.64
CA LEU A 347 8.24 16.55 18.18
C LEU A 347 9.26 16.24 19.27
N ASN A 348 8.76 15.83 20.43
CA ASN A 348 9.48 15.38 21.61
C ASN A 348 8.56 14.46 22.43
N GLN A 349 9.08 13.89 23.52
CA GLN A 349 8.33 12.98 24.37
C GLN A 349 6.92 13.49 24.75
N GLU A 350 6.79 14.73 25.23
CA GLU A 350 5.51 15.26 25.68
C GLU A 350 4.51 15.42 24.52
N SER A 351 4.97 15.94 23.37
CA SER A 351 4.11 16.07 22.19
C SER A 351 3.70 14.70 21.62
N TYR A 352 4.59 13.70 21.59
CA TYR A 352 4.27 12.36 21.12
C TYR A 352 3.23 11.69 22.02
N GLN A 353 3.38 11.77 23.34
CA GLN A 353 2.38 11.22 24.28
C GLN A 353 0.99 11.84 24.09
N ILE A 354 0.92 13.13 23.78
CA ILE A 354 -0.36 13.78 23.46
C ILE A 354 -0.93 13.24 22.13
N LEU A 355 -0.08 13.10 21.10
CA LEU A 355 -0.49 12.57 19.80
C LEU A 355 -0.96 11.11 19.89
N GLU A 356 -0.26 10.27 20.65
CA GLU A 356 -0.62 8.86 20.90
C GLU A 356 -2.00 8.77 21.54
N ARG A 357 -2.27 9.60 22.56
CA ARG A 357 -3.58 9.62 23.20
C ARG A 357 -4.71 10.06 22.26
N ILE A 358 -4.47 11.10 21.45
CA ILE A 358 -5.45 11.53 20.44
C ILE A 358 -5.71 10.40 19.43
N TRP A 359 -4.65 9.73 18.98
CA TRP A 359 -4.72 8.64 18.02
C TRP A 359 -5.49 7.44 18.57
N GLU A 360 -5.20 7.01 19.81
CA GLU A 360 -5.91 5.92 20.51
C GLU A 360 -7.42 6.19 20.59
N GLU A 361 -7.81 7.44 20.91
CA GLU A 361 -9.22 7.84 20.97
C GLU A 361 -9.92 7.83 19.60
N CYS A 362 -9.17 7.84 18.49
CA CYS A 362 -9.71 7.75 17.13
C CYS A 362 -9.92 6.30 16.64
N LEU A 363 -9.29 5.30 17.28
CA LEU A 363 -9.25 3.92 16.76
C LEU A 363 -10.63 3.27 16.64
N SER A 364 -11.56 3.57 17.55
CA SER A 364 -12.93 3.05 17.45
C SER A 364 -13.65 3.54 16.17
N LEU A 365 -13.41 4.79 15.76
CA LEU A 365 -13.96 5.33 14.52
C LEU A 365 -13.26 4.72 13.30
N VAL A 366 -11.93 4.52 13.36
CA VAL A 366 -11.19 3.80 12.30
C VAL A 366 -11.83 2.44 12.04
N VAL A 367 -12.06 1.65 13.10
CA VAL A 367 -12.67 0.33 12.99
C VAL A 367 -14.07 0.42 12.35
N ASN A 368 -14.91 1.37 12.77
CA ASN A 368 -16.27 1.49 12.24
C ASN A 368 -16.30 1.88 10.75
N GLU A 369 -15.43 2.82 10.34
CA GLU A 369 -15.33 3.26 8.94
C GLU A 369 -14.78 2.13 8.05
N VAL A 370 -13.80 1.37 8.53
CA VAL A 370 -13.25 0.23 7.80
C VAL A 370 -14.27 -0.91 7.72
N GLU A 371 -14.99 -1.21 8.81
CA GLU A 371 -16.06 -2.22 8.81
C GLU A 371 -17.14 -1.90 7.76
N ALA A 372 -17.58 -0.64 7.70
CA ALA A 372 -18.54 -0.17 6.71
C ALA A 372 -18.00 -0.22 5.28
N LEU A 373 -16.70 0.01 5.08
CA LEU A 373 -16.05 -0.10 3.77
C LEU A 373 -15.97 -1.56 3.29
N ILE A 374 -15.49 -2.46 4.15
CA ILE A 374 -15.20 -3.85 3.77
C ILE A 374 -16.49 -4.67 3.60
N GLY A 375 -17.48 -4.42 4.46
CA GLY A 375 -18.76 -5.13 4.45
C GLY A 375 -18.59 -6.65 4.57
N ASP A 376 -19.30 -7.42 3.75
CA ASP A 376 -19.31 -8.88 3.81
C ASP A 376 -17.98 -9.53 3.40
N ASN A 377 -17.05 -8.75 2.82
CA ASN A 377 -15.73 -9.22 2.43
C ASN A 377 -14.76 -9.39 3.62
N LEU A 378 -15.19 -9.18 4.86
CA LEU A 378 -14.34 -9.38 6.03
C LEU A 378 -14.00 -10.86 6.26
N MET A 379 -12.91 -11.12 6.97
CA MET A 379 -12.52 -12.45 7.41
C MET A 379 -13.40 -12.89 8.59
N LYS A 380 -13.86 -14.15 8.56
CA LYS A 380 -14.79 -14.75 9.52
C LYS A 380 -14.12 -15.92 10.25
N PRO A 381 -14.60 -16.32 11.44
CA PRO A 381 -14.05 -17.45 12.19
C PRO A 381 -13.97 -18.75 11.38
N CYS A 382 -14.94 -19.02 10.50
CA CYS A 382 -14.92 -20.20 9.63
C CYS A 382 -13.69 -20.24 8.70
N HIS A 383 -13.13 -19.09 8.29
CA HIS A 383 -11.90 -19.07 7.50
C HIS A 383 -10.67 -19.46 8.32
N ILE A 384 -10.68 -19.22 9.64
CA ILE A 384 -9.61 -19.64 10.56
C ILE A 384 -9.69 -21.15 10.78
N GLU A 385 -10.89 -21.67 11.02
CA GLU A 385 -11.14 -23.11 11.16
C GLU A 385 -10.73 -23.87 9.88
N GLU A 386 -11.10 -23.36 8.71
CA GLU A 386 -10.68 -23.89 7.41
C GLU A 386 -9.14 -23.83 7.27
N ALA A 387 -8.50 -22.71 7.61
CA ALA A 387 -7.05 -22.56 7.55
C ALA A 387 -6.31 -23.57 8.44
N MET A 388 -6.82 -23.82 9.66
CA MET A 388 -6.28 -24.82 10.58
C MET A 388 -6.36 -26.23 10.00
N ARG A 389 -7.51 -26.58 9.41
CA ARG A 389 -7.69 -27.87 8.72
C ARG A 389 -6.77 -28.01 7.52
N LEU A 390 -6.65 -26.98 6.68
CA LEU A 390 -5.75 -26.98 5.53
C LEU A 390 -4.27 -27.16 5.95
N ALA A 391 -3.85 -26.52 7.05
CA ALA A 391 -2.49 -26.69 7.56
C ALA A 391 -2.22 -28.15 7.99
N GLU A 392 -3.16 -28.77 8.71
CA GLU A 392 -3.01 -30.11 9.29
C GLU A 392 -3.27 -31.25 8.28
N GLU A 393 -4.30 -31.12 7.46
CA GLU A 393 -4.78 -32.16 6.54
C GLU A 393 -4.09 -32.09 5.17
N ARG A 394 -3.59 -30.92 4.75
CA ARG A 394 -2.96 -30.73 3.42
C ARG A 394 -1.48 -30.41 3.52
N ILE A 395 -1.12 -29.25 4.07
CA ILE A 395 0.27 -28.75 4.02
C ILE A 395 1.22 -29.67 4.77
N LYS A 396 0.84 -30.14 5.96
CA LYS A 396 1.60 -31.12 6.74
C LYS A 396 1.92 -32.41 5.98
N TRP A 397 1.08 -32.78 5.02
CA TRP A 397 1.25 -33.93 4.14
C TRP A 397 1.88 -33.58 2.79
N LEU A 398 2.45 -32.38 2.67
CA LEU A 398 3.06 -31.85 1.44
C LEU A 398 2.08 -31.73 0.27
N VAL A 399 0.79 -31.60 0.58
CA VAL A 399 -0.27 -31.41 -0.42
C VAL A 399 -0.65 -29.93 -0.47
N PRO A 400 -0.80 -29.33 -1.67
CA PRO A 400 -1.27 -27.96 -1.77
C PRO A 400 -2.65 -27.78 -1.10
N PRO A 401 -2.84 -26.69 -0.34
CA PRO A 401 -4.08 -26.42 0.40
C PRO A 401 -5.18 -25.79 -0.49
N ASN A 402 -5.29 -26.17 -1.77
CA ASN A 402 -6.23 -25.54 -2.70
C ASN A 402 -7.70 -25.99 -2.54
N GLU A 403 -7.93 -27.06 -1.78
CA GLU A 403 -9.25 -27.66 -1.59
C GLU A 403 -9.38 -28.28 -0.20
N LEU A 404 -10.61 -28.36 0.29
CA LEU A 404 -11.00 -29.06 1.49
C LEU A 404 -12.32 -29.78 1.24
N ASP A 405 -12.42 -31.06 1.62
CA ASP A 405 -13.62 -31.89 1.41
C ASP A 405 -14.15 -31.88 -0.05
N GLY A 406 -13.23 -31.84 -1.03
CA GLY A 406 -13.54 -31.80 -2.46
C GLY A 406 -14.10 -30.47 -2.97
N LYS A 407 -14.05 -29.41 -2.15
CA LYS A 407 -14.46 -28.04 -2.52
C LYS A 407 -13.25 -27.11 -2.60
N PRO A 408 -13.26 -26.10 -3.48
CA PRO A 408 -12.21 -25.09 -3.52
C PRO A 408 -12.07 -24.40 -2.17
N ALA A 409 -10.83 -24.28 -1.70
CA ALA A 409 -10.52 -23.61 -0.44
C ALA A 409 -10.54 -22.09 -0.60
N ASN A 410 -11.02 -21.39 0.42
CA ASN A 410 -11.08 -19.93 0.41
C ASN A 410 -9.66 -19.32 0.39
N ALA A 411 -9.41 -18.35 -0.49
CA ALA A 411 -8.12 -17.68 -0.60
C ALA A 411 -7.56 -17.13 0.73
N LYS A 412 -8.41 -16.59 1.61
CA LYS A 412 -7.99 -16.11 2.95
C LYS A 412 -7.57 -17.26 3.85
N ALA A 413 -8.27 -18.39 3.77
CA ALA A 413 -7.93 -19.59 4.53
C ALA A 413 -6.62 -20.20 4.02
N ILE A 414 -6.41 -20.23 2.69
CA ILE A 414 -5.15 -20.65 2.08
C ILE A 414 -3.99 -19.83 2.65
N LEU A 415 -4.05 -18.50 2.57
CA LEU A 415 -2.98 -17.61 3.07
C LEU A 415 -2.66 -17.82 4.56
N ASN A 416 -3.68 -18.00 5.41
CA ASN A 416 -3.48 -18.27 6.84
C ASN A 416 -2.94 -19.68 7.11
N SER A 417 -3.36 -20.68 6.33
CA SER A 417 -2.92 -22.07 6.51
C SER A 417 -1.41 -22.23 6.33
N GLY A 418 -0.81 -21.49 5.38
CA GLY A 418 0.63 -21.44 5.20
C GLY A 418 1.34 -20.95 6.45
N TRP A 419 0.87 -19.86 7.06
CA TRP A 419 1.43 -19.33 8.30
C TRP A 419 1.27 -20.31 9.46
N PHE A 420 0.10 -20.94 9.59
CA PHE A 420 -0.15 -21.91 10.64
C PHE A 420 0.77 -23.13 10.49
N ALA A 421 0.97 -23.64 9.26
CA ALA A 421 1.91 -24.71 9.00
C ALA A 421 3.37 -24.31 9.31
N LYS A 422 3.78 -23.09 8.94
CA LYS A 422 5.11 -22.54 9.26
C LYS A 422 5.35 -22.48 10.78
N LEU A 423 4.34 -22.09 11.56
CA LEU A 423 4.47 -21.90 13.02
C LEU A 423 4.25 -23.19 13.84
N LEU A 424 3.39 -24.09 13.36
CA LEU A 424 2.99 -25.30 14.08
C LEU A 424 3.77 -26.54 13.65
N GLY A 425 4.02 -26.70 12.36
CA GLY A 425 4.40 -27.98 11.74
C GLY A 425 5.85 -28.10 11.27
N ASP A 426 6.72 -27.12 11.54
CA ASP A 426 8.09 -27.03 10.99
C ASP A 426 8.88 -28.35 11.13
N ASN A 427 9.02 -28.87 12.36
CA ASN A 427 9.77 -30.10 12.61
C ASN A 427 9.18 -31.35 11.92
N GLU A 428 7.86 -31.47 11.87
CA GLU A 428 7.19 -32.63 11.29
C GLU A 428 7.27 -32.61 9.76
N ILE A 429 7.05 -31.44 9.15
CA ILE A 429 7.18 -31.25 7.70
C ILE A 429 8.63 -31.48 7.27
N LEU A 430 9.60 -30.90 7.99
CA LEU A 430 11.04 -31.12 7.75
C LEU A 430 11.38 -32.62 7.80
N SER A 431 10.86 -33.35 8.78
CA SER A 431 11.13 -34.79 8.91
C SER A 431 10.61 -35.61 7.72
N ARG A 432 9.47 -35.21 7.13
CA ARG A 432 8.86 -35.87 5.97
C ARG A 432 9.60 -35.55 4.68
N VAL A 433 10.08 -34.33 4.52
CA VAL A 433 10.89 -33.95 3.36
C VAL A 433 12.21 -34.74 3.37
N GLN A 434 12.86 -34.83 4.54
CA GLN A 434 14.11 -35.57 4.70
C GLN A 434 13.97 -37.08 4.45
N SER A 435 12.79 -37.67 4.70
CA SER A 435 12.55 -39.09 4.46
C SER A 435 12.28 -39.44 2.99
N LEU A 436 11.92 -38.46 2.14
CA LEU A 436 11.64 -38.67 0.72
C LEU A 436 12.90 -38.65 -0.16
N ASP A 437 13.90 -37.81 0.16
CA ASP A 437 15.03 -37.51 -0.74
C ASP A 437 16.39 -38.12 -0.33
N GLY A 438 16.43 -38.97 0.69
CA GLY A 438 17.55 -39.91 0.93
C GLY A 438 18.90 -39.34 1.37
N GLU A 439 19.14 -38.03 1.30
CA GLU A 439 20.32 -37.36 1.87
C GLU A 439 19.93 -36.01 2.48
N LYS A 440 20.73 -35.53 3.45
CA LYS A 440 20.62 -34.23 4.12
C LYS A 440 20.85 -33.07 3.13
N SER A 441 20.01 -32.93 2.11
CA SER A 441 19.91 -31.68 1.39
C SER A 441 19.33 -30.65 2.34
N GLU A 442 19.98 -29.49 2.43
CA GLU A 442 19.47 -28.30 3.11
C GLU A 442 18.21 -27.83 2.38
N TYR A 443 17.11 -28.56 2.53
CA TYR A 443 15.85 -28.16 1.95
C TYR A 443 15.44 -26.84 2.58
N ASN A 444 15.24 -25.84 1.72
CA ASN A 444 14.64 -24.59 2.13
C ASN A 444 13.15 -24.85 2.40
N PHE A 445 12.81 -25.23 3.63
CA PHE A 445 11.43 -25.42 4.10
C PHE A 445 10.51 -24.28 3.69
N LEU A 446 11.00 -23.04 3.76
CA LEU A 446 10.26 -21.86 3.30
C LEU A 446 10.04 -21.89 1.79
N GLY A 447 11.02 -22.33 1.00
CA GLY A 447 10.88 -22.54 -0.44
C GLY A 447 9.78 -23.53 -0.79
N LEU A 448 9.72 -24.67 -0.08
CA LEU A 448 8.67 -25.68 -0.25
C LEU A 448 7.28 -25.13 0.10
N LEU A 449 7.15 -24.49 1.28
CA LEU A 449 5.89 -23.88 1.68
C LEU A 449 5.44 -22.79 0.69
N ASN A 450 6.35 -21.93 0.25
CA ASN A 450 6.04 -20.93 -0.78
C ASN A 450 5.54 -21.60 -2.07
N GLY A 451 6.16 -22.71 -2.49
CA GLY A 451 5.74 -23.47 -3.67
C GLY A 451 4.32 -24.03 -3.53
N LEU A 452 4.01 -24.69 -2.41
CA LEU A 452 2.67 -25.23 -2.13
C LEU A 452 1.61 -24.13 -2.11
N MET A 453 1.94 -22.99 -1.48
CA MET A 453 1.03 -21.86 -1.35
C MET A 453 0.77 -21.18 -2.70
N LYS A 454 1.81 -20.91 -3.49
CA LYS A 454 1.65 -20.36 -4.85
C LYS A 454 0.74 -21.24 -5.69
N TYR A 455 1.04 -22.54 -5.75
CA TYR A 455 0.21 -23.49 -6.49
C TYR A 455 -1.25 -23.44 -6.02
N ALA A 456 -1.48 -23.43 -4.70
CA ALA A 456 -2.82 -23.47 -4.16
C ALA A 456 -3.65 -22.22 -4.47
N LEU A 457 -3.04 -21.05 -4.36
CA LEU A 457 -3.67 -19.78 -4.71
C LEU A 457 -4.03 -19.73 -6.21
N HIS A 458 -3.13 -20.22 -7.07
CA HIS A 458 -3.41 -20.33 -8.51
C HIS A 458 -4.56 -21.29 -8.81
N ALA A 459 -4.50 -22.50 -8.24
CA ALA A 459 -5.48 -23.55 -8.48
C ALA A 459 -6.87 -23.17 -7.95
N SER A 460 -6.95 -22.59 -6.74
CA SER A 460 -8.21 -22.13 -6.16
C SER A 460 -8.91 -21.09 -7.05
N THR A 461 -8.14 -20.11 -7.56
CA THR A 461 -8.67 -19.09 -8.49
C THR A 461 -9.26 -19.71 -9.78
N ILE A 462 -8.63 -20.77 -10.30
CA ILE A 462 -9.15 -21.50 -11.48
C ILE A 462 -10.41 -22.27 -11.12
N GLN A 463 -10.41 -22.98 -10.00
CA GLN A 463 -11.53 -23.81 -9.56
C GLN A 463 -12.78 -22.96 -9.26
N GLU A 464 -12.64 -21.80 -8.63
CA GLU A 464 -13.74 -20.86 -8.39
C GLU A 464 -14.37 -20.35 -9.70
N ARG A 465 -13.57 -20.17 -10.76
CA ARG A 465 -14.08 -19.77 -12.09
C ARG A 465 -14.79 -20.90 -12.83
N TRP A 466 -14.56 -22.16 -12.47
CA TRP A 466 -15.22 -23.31 -13.08
C TRP A 466 -16.45 -23.80 -12.29
N GLY A 467 -16.49 -23.50 -10.98
CA GLY A 467 -17.60 -23.87 -10.10
C GLY A 467 -18.76 -22.88 -10.11
N ASN A 468 -18.56 -21.66 -10.62
CA ASN A 468 -19.60 -20.68 -10.95
C ASN A 468 -19.91 -20.72 -12.45
#